data_AF-A0A3A4VZC5-F1
#
_entry.id   AF-A0A3A4VZC5-F1
#
_cell.length_a   1.000
_cell.length_b   1.000
_cell.length_c   1.000
_cell.angle_alpha   90.00
_cell.angle_beta   90.00
_cell.angle_gamma   90.00
#
_symmetry.space_group_name_H-M   'P 1'
#
loop_
_entity.id
_entity.type
_entity.pdbx_description
1 polymer ?
#
loop_
_entity_poly.entity_id
_entity_poly.type
_entity_poly.pdbx_seq_one_letter_code
_entity_poly.pdbx_strand_id
1 'polypeptide(L)'
;MTTTKAPSDTRPESRRVDEGSIRLIQHGGISEEAKVKLWRPFIAPSIGLLIEENKTAGRSLGIIRPQPESIKFIVKEAKESNAEDQAVADLIFHEQASLLEDPLKPIEKPKHSFSYQFTCADPTRCTCAKNPHTHQIHDWEVQGAYFYYKRKYKTEEVTLAKMIQAYQENIPTRNLHFVMGTMASHPKTFIIIGTLRTGVDPDELSRQGELL
;
A
#
# COMPACT_ATOMS: atom_id res chain seq x y z
N MET A 1 -10.69 7.30 -20.58
CA MET A 1 -10.03 6.02 -20.25
C MET A 1 -11.09 4.94 -20.20
N THR A 2 -10.95 3.92 -21.04
CA THR A 2 -11.76 2.71 -21.03
C THR A 2 -10.97 1.58 -20.37
N THR A 3 -11.69 0.64 -19.75
CA THR A 3 -11.09 -0.54 -19.14
C THR A 3 -11.89 -1.78 -19.51
N THR A 4 -11.21 -2.93 -19.55
CA THR A 4 -11.82 -4.24 -19.79
C THR A 4 -11.50 -5.19 -18.63
N LYS A 5 -12.33 -6.20 -18.40
CA LYS A 5 -12.07 -7.22 -17.37
C LYS A 5 -10.88 -8.09 -17.81
N ALA A 6 -9.93 -8.33 -16.91
CA ALA A 6 -8.83 -9.25 -17.19
C ALA A 6 -9.40 -10.69 -17.34
N PRO A 7 -9.07 -11.41 -18.43
CA PRO A 7 -9.72 -12.68 -18.76
C PRO A 7 -9.34 -13.84 -17.82
N SER A 8 -8.13 -13.83 -17.27
CA SER A 8 -7.59 -14.91 -16.43
C SER A 8 -7.65 -14.63 -14.92
N ASP A 9 -8.08 -13.43 -14.52
CA ASP A 9 -8.08 -12.99 -13.13
C ASP A 9 -9.51 -12.75 -12.65
N THR A 10 -9.93 -13.58 -11.68
CA THR A 10 -11.30 -13.57 -11.16
C THR A 10 -11.59 -12.35 -10.29
N ARG A 11 -10.57 -11.68 -9.72
CA ARG A 11 -10.71 -10.53 -8.82
C ARG A 11 -11.50 -9.37 -9.45
N PRO A 12 -12.62 -8.91 -8.86
CA PRO A 12 -13.49 -7.89 -9.45
C PRO A 12 -12.76 -6.61 -9.91
N GLU A 13 -11.71 -6.23 -9.19
CA GLU A 13 -10.90 -5.03 -9.41
C GLU A 13 -9.81 -5.22 -10.49
N SER A 14 -9.59 -6.45 -10.96
CA SER A 14 -8.62 -6.74 -12.02
C SER A 14 -9.14 -6.29 -13.38
N ARG A 15 -8.63 -5.14 -13.84
CA ARG A 15 -9.01 -4.49 -15.09
C ARG A 15 -7.77 -4.19 -15.93
N ARG A 16 -7.89 -4.38 -17.25
CA ARG A 16 -6.89 -3.94 -18.22
C ARG A 16 -7.27 -2.56 -18.72
N VAL A 17 -6.35 -1.61 -18.59
CA VAL A 17 -6.50 -0.26 -19.16
C VAL A 17 -6.19 -0.31 -20.65
N ASP A 18 -7.03 0.33 -21.46
CA ASP A 18 -6.69 0.64 -22.84
C ASP A 18 -5.89 1.94 -22.88
N GLU A 19 -4.58 1.84 -23.03
CA GLU A 19 -3.66 2.98 -23.06
C GLU A 19 -4.00 3.97 -24.18
N GLY A 20 -4.47 3.47 -25.33
CA GLY A 20 -4.90 4.26 -26.47
C GLY A 20 -6.17 5.08 -26.21
N SER A 21 -6.89 4.80 -25.11
CA SER A 21 -8.08 5.54 -24.67
C SER A 21 -7.78 6.67 -23.68
N ILE A 22 -6.53 6.82 -23.23
CA ILE A 22 -6.13 7.87 -22.31
C ILE A 22 -6.14 9.20 -23.07
N ARG A 23 -6.82 10.20 -22.50
CA ARG A 23 -6.99 11.52 -23.08
C ARG A 23 -6.78 12.57 -21.99
N LEU A 24 -6.12 13.65 -22.34
CA LEU A 24 -6.00 14.81 -21.47
C LEU A 24 -7.34 15.55 -21.48
N ILE A 25 -8.06 15.52 -20.36
CA ILE A 25 -9.37 16.16 -20.21
C ILE A 25 -9.28 17.57 -19.61
N GLN A 26 -8.20 17.87 -18.90
CA GLN A 26 -7.97 19.15 -18.27
C GLN A 26 -6.47 19.40 -18.11
N HIS A 27 -6.04 20.63 -18.40
CA HIS A 27 -4.71 21.10 -18.04
C HIS A 27 -4.73 21.69 -16.62
N GLY A 28 -3.71 21.38 -15.82
CA GLY A 28 -3.58 21.82 -14.43
C GLY A 28 -3.65 20.66 -13.42
N GLY A 29 -3.36 20.97 -12.16
CA GLY A 29 -3.46 20.00 -11.07
C GLY A 29 -4.89 19.86 -10.56
N ILE A 30 -5.22 18.68 -10.04
CA ILE A 30 -6.42 18.48 -9.21
C ILE A 30 -6.14 18.94 -7.78
N SER A 31 -7.12 19.56 -7.12
CA SER A 31 -7.00 19.99 -5.72
C SER A 31 -6.83 18.78 -4.79
N GLU A 32 -6.30 18.99 -3.58
CA GLU A 32 -6.14 17.90 -2.61
C GLU A 32 -7.49 17.28 -2.23
N GLU A 33 -8.55 18.10 -2.08
CA GLU A 33 -9.91 17.64 -1.79
C GLU A 33 -10.46 16.79 -2.94
N ALA A 34 -10.21 17.19 -4.19
CA ALA A 34 -10.60 16.42 -5.36
C ALA A 34 -9.86 15.06 -5.42
N LYS A 35 -8.57 15.02 -5.05
CA LYS A 35 -7.81 13.76 -4.93
C LYS A 35 -8.44 12.86 -3.87
N VAL A 36 -8.73 13.37 -2.68
CA VAL A 36 -9.33 12.59 -1.58
C VAL A 36 -10.69 12.03 -1.98
N LYS A 37 -11.52 12.82 -2.66
CA LYS A 37 -12.83 12.36 -3.17
C LYS A 37 -12.74 11.13 -4.09
N LEU A 38 -11.65 10.95 -4.83
CA LEU A 38 -11.48 9.81 -5.73
C LEU A 38 -11.28 8.49 -5.00
N TRP A 39 -10.51 8.48 -3.91
CA TRP A 39 -10.14 7.23 -3.23
C TRP A 39 -10.89 6.99 -1.91
N ARG A 40 -11.49 8.02 -1.31
CA ARG A 40 -12.30 7.92 -0.09
C ARG A 40 -13.35 6.80 -0.13
N PRO A 41 -14.12 6.58 -1.22
CA PRO A 41 -15.13 5.51 -1.26
C PRO A 41 -14.57 4.09 -1.06
N PHE A 42 -13.26 3.91 -1.23
CA PHE A 42 -12.59 2.62 -1.07
C PHE A 42 -12.03 2.40 0.34
N ILE A 43 -12.17 3.38 1.24
CA ILE A 43 -11.81 3.23 2.66
C ILE A 43 -12.77 2.22 3.29
N ALA A 44 -12.22 1.14 3.81
CA ALA A 44 -12.92 0.18 4.63
C ALA A 44 -12.67 0.45 6.12
N PRO A 45 -13.66 0.20 7.00
CA PRO A 45 -13.53 0.40 8.45
C PRO A 45 -12.37 -0.39 9.07
N SER A 46 -12.18 -1.64 8.63
CA SER A 46 -11.08 -2.49 9.09
C SER A 46 -10.69 -3.57 8.09
N ILE A 47 -9.51 -4.15 8.31
CA ILE A 47 -9.03 -5.34 7.57
C ILE A 47 -9.98 -6.51 7.77
N GLY A 48 -10.57 -6.67 8.97
CA GLY A 48 -11.52 -7.75 9.23
C GLY A 48 -12.72 -7.72 8.28
N LEU A 49 -13.29 -6.53 8.06
CA LEU A 49 -14.37 -6.37 7.08
C LEU A 49 -13.90 -6.63 5.65
N LEU A 50 -12.72 -6.16 5.25
CA LEU A 50 -12.16 -6.47 3.93
C LEU A 50 -12.01 -7.98 3.71
N ILE A 51 -11.60 -8.72 4.74
CA ILE A 51 -11.49 -10.19 4.69
C ILE A 51 -12.87 -10.84 4.56
N GLU A 52 -13.89 -10.34 5.26
CA GLU A 52 -15.26 -10.83 5.13
C GLU A 52 -15.84 -10.57 3.72
N GLU A 53 -15.63 -9.37 3.18
CA GLU A 53 -16.04 -8.98 1.83
C GLU A 53 -15.27 -9.74 0.74
N ASN A 54 -13.99 -10.04 0.97
CA ASN A 54 -13.21 -10.92 0.10
C ASN A 54 -13.82 -12.31 0.01
N LYS A 55 -14.22 -12.90 1.14
CA LYS A 55 -14.83 -14.24 1.17
C LYS A 55 -16.20 -14.31 0.50
N THR A 56 -16.98 -13.24 0.61
CA THR A 56 -18.39 -13.21 0.18
C THR A 56 -18.58 -12.65 -1.23
N ALA A 57 -17.84 -11.60 -1.59
CA ALA A 57 -17.97 -10.88 -2.85
C ALA A 57 -16.70 -10.91 -3.71
N GLY A 58 -15.62 -11.52 -3.23
CA GLY A 58 -14.34 -11.57 -3.95
C GLY A 58 -13.56 -10.25 -3.94
N ARG A 59 -13.96 -9.27 -3.11
CA ARG A 59 -13.26 -7.97 -2.99
C ARG A 59 -11.78 -8.20 -2.72
N SER A 60 -10.91 -7.63 -3.54
CA SER A 60 -9.46 -7.88 -3.48
C SER A 60 -8.63 -6.63 -3.25
N LEU A 61 -9.27 -5.46 -3.23
CA LEU A 61 -8.64 -4.16 -3.05
C LEU A 61 -9.43 -3.32 -2.02
N GLY A 62 -8.72 -2.60 -1.16
CA GLY A 62 -9.32 -1.68 -0.21
C GLY A 62 -8.31 -0.72 0.38
N ILE A 63 -8.79 0.31 1.07
CA ILE A 63 -7.96 1.28 1.77
C ILE A 63 -8.27 1.18 3.26
N ILE A 64 -7.25 1.18 4.11
CA ILE A 64 -7.40 1.11 5.57
C ILE A 64 -6.83 2.37 6.21
N ARG A 65 -7.62 3.00 7.07
CA ARG A 65 -7.16 4.03 7.99
C ARG A 65 -6.67 3.37 9.28
N PRO A 66 -5.37 3.44 9.62
CA PRO A 66 -4.89 3.04 10.93
C PRO A 66 -5.25 4.06 12.02
N GLN A 67 -5.23 3.65 13.29
CA GLN A 67 -5.17 4.58 14.42
C GLN A 67 -3.79 5.24 14.46
N PRO A 68 -3.68 6.57 14.37
CA PRO A 68 -2.39 7.26 14.27
C PRO A 68 -1.36 6.87 15.34
N GLU A 69 -1.81 6.72 16.58
CA GLU A 69 -1.01 6.37 17.75
C GLU A 69 -0.51 4.92 17.75
N SER A 70 -1.13 4.05 16.96
CA SER A 70 -0.78 2.63 16.87
C SER A 70 0.31 2.34 15.83
N ILE A 71 0.62 3.30 14.95
CA ILE A 71 1.47 3.09 13.79
C ILE A 71 2.91 2.91 14.24
N LYS A 72 3.47 1.74 13.93
CA LYS A 72 4.87 1.43 14.14
C LYS A 72 5.52 0.92 12.86
N PHE A 73 6.54 1.63 12.40
CA PHE A 73 7.39 1.20 11.31
C PHE A 73 8.43 0.20 11.82
N ILE A 74 8.51 -0.95 11.18
CA ILE A 74 9.39 -2.05 11.56
C ILE A 74 10.35 -2.30 10.41
N VAL A 75 11.64 -2.32 10.74
CA VAL A 75 12.70 -2.76 9.83
C VAL A 75 13.21 -4.10 10.35
N LYS A 76 13.28 -5.09 9.48
CA LYS A 76 13.91 -6.38 9.77
C LYS A 76 14.91 -6.71 8.68
N GLU A 77 15.90 -7.53 8.99
CA GLU A 77 16.66 -8.17 7.92
C GLU A 77 15.73 -9.07 7.11
N ALA A 78 15.84 -9.06 5.78
CA ALA A 78 14.93 -9.80 4.91
C ALA A 78 14.94 -11.31 5.20
N LYS A 79 16.07 -11.84 5.70
CA LYS A 79 16.22 -13.24 6.14
C LYS A 79 15.39 -13.59 7.39
N GLU A 80 14.95 -12.58 8.15
CA GLU A 80 14.17 -12.71 9.38
C GLU A 80 12.66 -12.47 9.16
N SER A 81 12.24 -12.15 7.93
CA SER A 81 10.82 -12.16 7.55
C SER A 81 10.23 -13.56 7.68
N ASN A 82 8.93 -13.67 7.94
CA ASN A 82 8.27 -14.98 8.01
C ASN A 82 8.22 -15.65 6.61
N ALA A 83 7.94 -16.96 6.56
CA ALA A 83 7.98 -17.72 5.30
C ALA A 83 6.96 -17.23 4.25
N GLU A 84 5.79 -16.74 4.69
CA GLU A 84 4.77 -16.20 3.79
C GLU A 84 5.25 -14.88 3.16
N ASP A 85 5.75 -13.95 3.98
CA ASP A 85 6.32 -12.67 3.57
C ASP A 85 7.53 -12.83 2.64
N GLN A 86 8.38 -13.82 2.92
CA GLN A 86 9.51 -14.18 2.05
C GLN A 86 9.00 -14.68 0.69
N ALA A 87 8.02 -15.57 0.67
CA ALA A 87 7.43 -16.08 -0.58
C ALA A 87 6.75 -14.96 -1.39
N VAL A 88 6.04 -14.04 -0.72
CA VAL A 88 5.45 -12.85 -1.34
C VAL A 88 6.54 -11.97 -1.95
N ALA A 89 7.60 -11.68 -1.19
CA ALA A 89 8.70 -10.84 -1.64
C ALA A 89 9.41 -11.47 -2.85
N ASP A 90 9.75 -12.76 -2.77
CA ASP A 90 10.41 -13.46 -3.86
C ASP A 90 9.58 -13.44 -5.14
N LEU A 91 8.25 -13.66 -5.08
CA LEU A 91 7.39 -13.53 -6.26
C LEU A 91 7.48 -12.13 -6.90
N ILE A 92 7.40 -11.07 -6.08
CA ILE A 92 7.42 -9.69 -6.58
C ILE A 92 8.75 -9.33 -7.24
N PHE A 93 9.88 -9.77 -6.67
CA PHE A 93 11.20 -9.45 -7.21
C PHE A 93 11.64 -10.36 -8.36
N HIS A 94 11.17 -11.61 -8.39
CA HIS A 94 11.60 -12.59 -9.40
C HIS A 94 10.69 -12.63 -10.63
N GLU A 95 9.40 -12.31 -10.52
CA GLU A 95 8.47 -12.40 -11.67
C GLU A 95 8.44 -11.16 -12.57
N GLN A 96 9.16 -10.09 -12.21
CA GLN A 96 9.26 -8.88 -13.06
C GLN A 96 10.31 -9.04 -14.17
N ALA A 97 10.17 -10.09 -15.00
CA ALA A 97 10.99 -10.28 -16.20
C ALA A 97 10.37 -9.55 -17.39
N SER A 98 11.05 -8.52 -17.92
CA SER A 98 10.71 -7.92 -19.20
C SER A 98 10.96 -8.96 -20.31
N LEU A 99 9.94 -9.27 -21.11
CA LEU A 99 10.02 -10.24 -22.21
C LEU A 99 10.75 -9.71 -23.46
N LEU A 100 11.09 -8.41 -23.50
CA LEU A 100 11.54 -7.73 -24.73
C LEU A 100 12.80 -6.85 -24.56
N GLU A 101 13.43 -6.82 -23.40
CA GLU A 101 14.63 -5.99 -23.14
C GLU A 101 15.81 -6.84 -22.65
N ASP A 102 17.04 -6.35 -22.89
CA ASP A 102 18.26 -6.90 -22.29
C ASP A 102 18.04 -7.08 -20.78
N PRO A 103 18.53 -8.17 -20.17
CA PRO A 103 18.33 -8.42 -18.74
C PRO A 103 18.84 -7.22 -17.95
N LEU A 104 17.90 -6.47 -17.37
CA LEU A 104 18.18 -5.34 -16.49
C LEU A 104 19.17 -5.83 -15.42
N LYS A 105 20.17 -5.00 -15.09
CA LYS A 105 21.13 -5.33 -14.02
C LYS A 105 20.36 -5.87 -12.82
N PRO A 106 20.71 -7.07 -12.30
CA PRO A 106 19.99 -7.67 -11.19
C PRO A 106 19.88 -6.66 -10.05
N ILE A 107 18.66 -6.31 -9.67
CA ILE A 107 18.43 -5.49 -8.50
C ILE A 107 18.94 -6.29 -7.31
N GLU A 108 19.89 -5.71 -6.55
CA GLU A 108 20.41 -6.34 -5.33
C GLU A 108 19.22 -6.65 -4.42
N LYS A 109 19.03 -7.93 -4.05
CA LYS A 109 17.95 -8.31 -3.13
C LYS A 109 17.99 -7.40 -1.89
N PRO A 110 16.86 -6.83 -1.47
CA PRO A 110 16.85 -5.95 -0.31
C PRO A 110 17.40 -6.69 0.91
N LYS A 111 18.38 -6.09 1.59
CA LYS A 111 18.86 -6.60 2.87
C LYS A 111 17.81 -6.47 3.98
N HIS A 112 16.88 -5.54 3.80
CA HIS A 112 15.85 -5.20 4.77
C HIS A 112 14.45 -5.38 4.18
N SER A 113 13.55 -5.91 5.00
CA SER A 113 12.11 -5.82 4.79
C SER A 113 11.54 -4.71 5.67
N PHE A 114 10.51 -4.05 5.14
CA PHE A 114 9.86 -2.92 5.79
C PHE A 114 8.39 -3.27 6.03
N SER A 115 7.93 -3.11 7.27
CA SER A 115 6.55 -3.43 7.66
C SER A 115 5.93 -2.28 8.44
N TYR A 116 4.61 -2.21 8.42
CA TYR A 116 3.84 -1.44 9.38
C TYR A 116 3.13 -2.37 10.35
N GLN A 117 3.20 -2.03 11.62
CA GLN A 117 2.31 -2.53 12.66
C GLN A 117 1.29 -1.45 13.02
N PHE A 118 0.02 -1.82 13.13
CA PHE A 118 -1.07 -0.87 13.41
C PHE A 118 -2.37 -1.56 13.85
N THR A 119 -3.28 -0.77 14.41
CA THR A 119 -4.68 -1.10 14.62
C THR A 119 -5.55 -0.32 13.65
N CYS A 120 -6.68 -0.90 13.24
CA CYS A 120 -7.65 -0.19 12.38
C CYS A 120 -8.35 0.93 13.16
N ALA A 121 -8.70 2.03 12.49
CA ALA A 121 -9.44 3.14 13.12
C ALA A 121 -10.77 2.69 13.73
N ASP A 122 -11.49 1.79 13.05
CA ASP A 122 -12.69 1.12 13.56
C ASP A 122 -12.45 -0.40 13.70
N PRO A 123 -11.99 -0.88 14.86
CA PRO A 123 -11.70 -2.29 15.07
C PRO A 123 -12.94 -3.13 15.43
N THR A 124 -14.18 -2.64 15.27
CA THR A 124 -15.40 -3.38 15.69
C THR A 124 -15.52 -4.78 15.08
N ARG A 125 -15.11 -4.93 13.82
CA ARG A 125 -15.06 -6.21 13.09
C ARG A 125 -13.67 -6.81 13.02
N CYS A 126 -12.78 -6.44 13.95
CA CYS A 126 -11.38 -6.86 13.91
C CYS A 126 -10.81 -7.14 15.31
N THR A 127 -9.90 -8.10 15.42
CA THR A 127 -9.21 -8.41 16.68
C THR A 127 -8.01 -7.49 16.94
N CYS A 128 -7.75 -6.49 16.08
CA CYS A 128 -6.54 -5.69 16.14
C CYS A 128 -6.43 -4.78 17.35
N ALA A 129 -7.54 -4.45 18.01
CA ALA A 129 -7.51 -3.75 19.30
C ALA A 129 -6.71 -4.52 20.38
N LYS A 130 -6.62 -5.86 20.27
CA LYS A 130 -5.82 -6.71 21.17
C LYS A 130 -4.53 -7.20 20.51
N ASN A 131 -4.58 -7.51 19.21
CA ASN A 131 -3.47 -8.07 18.45
C ASN A 131 -3.23 -7.24 17.18
N PRO A 132 -2.39 -6.19 17.25
CA PRO A 132 -2.14 -5.30 16.12
C PRO A 132 -1.74 -6.05 14.85
N HIS A 133 -2.20 -5.57 13.71
CA HIS A 133 -1.78 -6.10 12.42
C HIS A 133 -0.30 -5.82 12.22
N THR A 134 0.41 -6.72 11.53
CA THR A 134 1.76 -6.47 11.05
C THR A 134 1.80 -6.92 9.60
N HIS A 135 1.97 -5.97 8.68
CA HIS A 135 2.03 -6.25 7.24
C HIS A 135 3.31 -5.68 6.65
N GLN A 136 4.00 -6.49 5.85
CA GLN A 136 5.09 -6.03 5.01
C GLN A 136 4.56 -5.08 3.92
N ILE A 137 5.35 -4.05 3.65
CA ILE A 137 5.11 -3.06 2.61
C ILE A 137 5.74 -3.60 1.33
N HIS A 138 4.90 -3.94 0.37
CA HIS A 138 5.29 -4.45 -0.94
C HIS A 138 5.34 -3.35 -2.01
N ASP A 139 5.04 -2.12 -1.63
CA ASP A 139 5.24 -0.94 -2.45
C ASP A 139 6.74 -0.76 -2.77
N TRP A 140 7.06 -0.53 -4.05
CA TRP A 140 8.43 -0.28 -4.49
C TRP A 140 9.00 1.01 -3.89
N GLU A 141 8.14 1.97 -3.53
CA GLU A 141 8.56 3.30 -3.06
C GLU A 141 9.39 3.25 -1.77
N VAL A 142 9.08 2.34 -0.83
CA VAL A 142 9.84 2.22 0.43
C VAL A 142 11.27 1.74 0.19
N GLN A 143 11.45 0.84 -0.79
CA GLN A 143 12.75 0.35 -1.17
C GLN A 143 13.52 1.39 -1.99
N GLY A 144 12.82 2.09 -2.89
CA GLY A 144 13.36 3.23 -3.62
C GLY A 144 13.90 4.30 -2.67
N ALA A 145 13.16 4.62 -1.61
CA ALA A 145 13.58 5.52 -0.54
C ALA A 145 14.83 5.01 0.19
N TYR A 146 14.85 3.73 0.58
CA TYR A 146 16.02 3.11 1.22
C TYR A 146 17.26 3.21 0.32
N PHE A 147 17.16 2.81 -0.95
CA PHE A 147 18.30 2.88 -1.88
C PHE A 147 18.75 4.32 -2.14
N TYR A 148 17.81 5.26 -2.23
CA TYR A 148 18.14 6.69 -2.33
C TYR A 148 18.91 7.18 -1.10
N TYR A 149 18.45 6.87 0.10
CA TYR A 149 19.13 7.22 1.35
C TYR A 149 20.48 6.52 1.50
N LYS A 150 20.58 5.24 1.15
CA LYS A 150 21.85 4.48 1.12
C LYS A 150 22.88 5.17 0.22
N ARG A 151 22.48 5.58 -0.99
CA ARG A 151 23.36 6.33 -1.91
C ARG A 151 23.75 7.69 -1.37
N LYS A 152 22.85 8.38 -0.67
CA LYS A 152 23.06 9.74 -0.16
C LYS A 152 23.93 9.77 1.10
N TYR A 153 23.65 8.93 2.08
CA TYR A 153 24.25 8.98 3.42
C TYR A 153 25.40 7.98 3.61
N LYS A 154 25.58 7.03 2.68
CA LYS A 154 26.69 6.05 2.60
C LYS A 154 26.77 5.01 3.72
N THR A 155 26.34 5.33 4.94
CA THR A 155 26.29 4.39 6.06
C THR A 155 24.88 3.83 6.22
N GLU A 156 24.81 2.54 6.57
CA GLU A 156 23.52 1.86 6.78
C GLU A 156 22.79 2.41 8.01
N GLU A 157 23.51 2.68 9.10
CA GLU A 157 22.95 3.25 10.32
C GLU A 157 22.21 4.58 10.06
N VAL A 158 22.85 5.53 9.37
CA VAL A 158 22.23 6.81 9.04
C VAL A 158 21.09 6.63 8.03
N THR A 159 21.22 5.68 7.11
CA THR A 159 20.15 5.33 6.16
C THR A 159 18.90 4.85 6.89
N LEU A 160 19.06 3.93 7.84
CA LEU A 160 17.94 3.39 8.63
C LEU A 160 17.35 4.45 9.56
N ALA A 161 18.16 5.28 10.19
CA ALA A 161 17.67 6.42 10.98
C ALA A 161 16.81 7.38 10.12
N LYS A 162 17.20 7.60 8.86
CA LYS A 162 16.43 8.43 7.91
C LYS A 162 15.16 7.75 7.43
N MET A 163 15.18 6.42 7.26
CA MET A 163 13.97 5.64 7.00
C MET A 163 12.98 5.75 8.17
N ILE A 164 13.44 5.60 9.41
CA ILE A 164 12.62 5.76 10.61
C ILE A 164 12.04 7.18 10.67
N GLN A 165 12.88 8.20 10.55
CA GLN A 165 12.41 9.59 10.53
C GLN A 165 11.31 9.83 9.46
N ALA A 166 11.47 9.26 8.26
CA ALA A 166 10.48 9.42 7.21
C ALA A 166 9.19 8.63 7.47
N TYR A 167 9.29 7.32 7.73
CA TYR A 167 8.16 6.38 7.74
C TYR A 167 7.51 6.20 9.10
N GLN A 168 8.22 6.44 10.21
CA GLN A 168 7.68 6.40 11.57
C GLN A 168 7.20 7.77 12.04
N GLU A 169 7.95 8.83 11.77
CA GLU A 169 7.70 10.15 12.37
C GLU A 169 6.93 11.07 11.42
N ASN A 170 7.41 11.23 10.18
CA ASN A 170 6.86 12.24 9.28
C ASN A 170 5.61 11.78 8.53
N ILE A 171 5.64 10.61 7.88
CA ILE A 171 4.54 10.13 7.04
C ILE A 171 3.23 9.95 7.83
N PRO A 172 3.23 9.34 9.04
CA PRO A 172 2.01 9.17 9.82
C PRO A 172 1.27 10.47 10.16
N THR A 173 1.99 11.60 10.26
CA THR A 173 1.37 12.92 10.55
C THR A 173 0.51 13.47 9.41
N ARG A 174 0.53 12.84 8.22
CA ARG A 174 -0.14 13.33 7.01
C ARG A 174 -1.32 12.44 6.62
N ASN A 175 -2.21 12.15 7.57
CA ASN A 175 -3.42 11.33 7.35
C ASN A 175 -3.09 10.05 6.57
N LEU A 176 -2.18 9.24 7.13
CA LEU A 176 -1.70 8.02 6.47
C LEU A 176 -2.85 7.01 6.29
N HIS A 177 -2.94 6.44 5.09
CA HIS A 177 -3.82 5.32 4.76
C HIS A 177 -3.02 4.24 4.03
N PHE A 178 -3.37 2.98 4.26
CA PHE A 178 -2.76 1.84 3.61
C PHE A 178 -3.64 1.35 2.47
N VAL A 179 -3.08 1.27 1.26
CA VAL A 179 -3.72 0.58 0.14
C VAL A 179 -3.42 -0.90 0.29
N MET A 180 -4.47 -1.68 0.49
CA MET A 180 -4.43 -3.12 0.72
C MET A 180 -4.85 -3.84 -0.56
N GLY A 181 -4.07 -4.85 -0.97
CA GLY A 181 -4.40 -5.72 -2.09
C GLY A 181 -4.15 -7.19 -1.75
N THR A 182 -4.73 -8.10 -2.51
CA THR A 182 -4.39 -9.53 -2.44
C THR A 182 -3.52 -9.95 -3.62
N MET A 183 -2.84 -11.09 -3.47
CA MET A 183 -2.11 -11.72 -4.58
C MET A 183 -2.96 -12.78 -5.26
N ALA A 184 -2.69 -13.04 -6.55
CA ALA A 184 -3.36 -14.12 -7.28
C ALA A 184 -3.09 -15.50 -6.65
N SER A 185 -1.85 -15.74 -6.19
CA SER A 185 -1.46 -16.97 -5.48
C SER A 185 -2.02 -17.08 -4.06
N HIS A 186 -2.31 -15.95 -3.41
CA HIS A 186 -2.83 -15.89 -2.05
C HIS A 186 -4.05 -14.95 -1.98
N PRO A 187 -5.18 -15.32 -2.60
CA PRO A 187 -6.31 -14.41 -2.83
C PRO A 187 -7.07 -14.01 -1.56
N LYS A 188 -6.77 -14.65 -0.43
CA LYS A 188 -7.39 -14.41 0.89
C LYS A 188 -6.50 -13.61 1.85
N THR A 189 -5.26 -13.31 1.44
CA THR A 189 -4.28 -12.59 2.27
C THR A 189 -4.11 -11.19 1.73
N PHE A 190 -4.40 -10.19 2.56
CA PHE A 190 -4.16 -8.79 2.22
C PHE A 190 -2.73 -8.38 2.60
N ILE A 191 -2.10 -7.62 1.71
CA ILE A 191 -0.77 -7.04 1.86
C ILE A 191 -0.85 -5.53 1.61
N ILE A 192 0.08 -4.77 2.19
CA ILE A 192 0.20 -3.35 1.88
C ILE A 192 0.88 -3.21 0.52
N ILE A 193 0.16 -2.70 -0.47
CA ILE A 193 0.67 -2.47 -1.83
C ILE A 193 0.91 -0.98 -2.13
N GLY A 194 0.55 -0.10 -1.19
CA GLY A 194 0.76 1.33 -1.33
C GLY A 194 0.46 2.09 -0.04
N THR A 195 0.99 3.31 0.05
CA THR A 195 0.67 4.25 1.13
C THR A 195 0.11 5.54 0.55
N LEU A 196 -1.01 6.02 1.10
CA LEU A 196 -1.60 7.31 0.75
C LEU A 196 -1.43 8.27 1.92
N ARG A 197 -1.15 9.53 1.60
CA ARG A 197 -1.00 10.61 2.57
C ARG A 197 -1.62 11.88 2.00
N THR A 198 -2.36 12.60 2.82
CA THR A 198 -3.13 13.79 2.41
C THR A 198 -3.04 14.88 3.47
N GLY A 199 -2.95 16.13 3.02
CA GLY A 199 -3.07 17.28 3.92
C GLY A 199 -4.49 17.52 4.43
N VAL A 200 -5.49 16.91 3.80
CA VAL A 200 -6.92 17.05 4.12
C VAL A 200 -7.42 15.75 4.74
N ASP A 201 -8.10 15.81 5.89
CA ASP A 201 -8.71 14.63 6.51
C ASP A 201 -9.93 14.16 5.69
N PRO A 202 -9.96 12.92 5.19
CA PRO A 202 -11.11 12.36 4.46
C PRO A 202 -12.44 12.40 5.24
N ASP A 203 -12.40 12.40 6.57
CA ASP A 203 -13.60 12.42 7.43
C ASP A 203 -14.09 13.84 7.76
N GLU A 204 -13.32 14.87 7.44
CA GLU A 204 -13.79 16.27 7.50
C GLU A 204 -14.51 16.66 6.22
N LEU A 205 -14.08 16.13 5.07
CA LEU A 205 -14.72 16.36 3.78
C LEU A 205 -16.16 15.82 3.70
N SER A 206 -16.49 14.79 4.49
CA SER A 206 -17.85 14.25 4.56
C SER A 206 -18.83 15.23 5.19
N ARG A 207 -18.44 15.88 6.29
CA ARG A 207 -19.28 16.82 7.03
C ARG A 207 -19.63 18.07 6.24
N GLN A 208 -18.75 18.50 5.33
CA GLN A 208 -19.00 19.65 4.47
C GLN A 208 -19.93 19.34 3.29
N GLY A 209 -20.01 18.07 2.86
CA GLY A 209 -20.90 17.64 1.78
C GLY A 209 -22.34 17.37 2.21
N GLU A 210 -22.60 17.17 3.51
CA GLU A 210 -23.94 16.95 4.07
C GLU A 210 -24.67 18.26 4.43
N LEU A 211 -24.01 19.42 4.29
CA LEU A 211 -24.55 20.75 4.59
C LEU A 211 -24.94 21.57 3.34
N LEU A 212 -24.97 20.94 2.16
CA LEU A 212 -25.41 21.52 0.88
C LEU A 212 -26.52 20.67 0.26
#